data_AF-A0A0C3EN17-F1
#
_entry.id   AF-A0A0C3EN17-F1
#
_cell.length_a   1.000
_cell.length_b   1.000
_cell.length_c   1.000
_cell.angle_alpha   90.00
_cell.angle_beta   90.00
_cell.angle_gamma   90.00
#
_symmetry.space_group_name_H-M   'P 1'
#
loop_
_entity.id
_entity.type
_entity.pdbx_description
1 polymer ?
#
loop_
_entity_poly.entity_id
_entity_poly.type
_entity_poly.pdbx_seq_one_letter_code
_entity_poly.pdbx_strand_id
1 'polypeptide(L)' 'TKHIQRKYHHIWDDLVAKGEAAVHYVSTRDMVADILTKALTHEQHWKFVKAMGLQLRSSGSVK' A
#
# COMPACT_ATOMS: atom_id res chain seq x y z
N THR A 1 -16.42 7.11 16.07
CA THR A 1 -16.03 8.49 15.69
C THR A 1 -14.64 8.92 16.16
N LYS A 2 -14.11 8.43 17.31
CA LYS A 2 -12.74 8.76 17.79
C LYS A 2 -11.57 8.16 16.99
N HIS A 3 -11.80 7.16 16.13
CA HIS A 3 -10.72 6.47 15.41
C HIS A 3 -10.10 7.32 14.30
N ILE A 4 -10.91 8.19 13.67
CA ILE A 4 -10.46 9.06 12.59
C ILE A 4 -9.58 10.19 13.15
N GLN A 5 -10.04 10.85 14.24
CA GLN A 5 -9.27 11.91 14.91
C GLN A 5 -7.93 11.43 15.46
N ARG A 6 -7.87 10.23 16.07
CA ARG A 6 -6.59 9.66 16.55
C ARG A 6 -5.60 9.37 15.41
N LYS A 7 -6.08 8.90 14.26
CA LYS A 7 -5.21 8.65 13.09
C LYS A 7 -4.59 9.93 12.55
N TYR A 8 -5.37 11.01 12.46
CA TYR A 8 -4.84 12.28 11.94
C TYR A 8 -3.86 12.94 12.90
N HIS A 9 -4.14 12.93 14.22
CA HIS A 9 -3.22 13.51 15.20
C HIS A 9 -1.84 12.82 15.17
N HIS A 10 -1.81 11.49 15.16
CA HIS A 10 -0.54 10.78 15.18
C HIS A 10 0.25 10.92 13.87
N ILE A 11 -0.42 10.89 12.72
CA ILE A 11 0.31 10.99 11.44
C ILE A 11 0.76 12.43 11.20
N TRP A 12 -0.11 13.42 11.40
CA TRP A 12 0.20 14.81 11.07
C TRP A 12 0.96 15.53 12.18
N ASP A 13 0.46 15.49 13.42
CA ASP A 13 1.01 16.29 14.51
C ASP A 13 2.23 15.63 15.18
N ASP A 14 2.35 14.30 15.14
CA ASP A 14 3.58 13.64 15.60
C ASP A 14 4.58 13.45 14.45
N LEU A 15 4.26 12.63 13.46
CA LEU A 15 5.27 12.17 12.49
C LEU A 15 5.65 13.26 11.48
N VAL A 16 4.66 13.96 10.91
CA VAL A 16 4.92 15.00 9.90
C VAL A 16 5.47 16.28 10.55
N ALA A 17 4.88 16.75 11.64
CA ALA A 17 5.36 17.98 12.30
C ALA A 17 6.77 17.84 12.91
N LYS A 18 7.16 16.65 13.37
CA LYS A 18 8.55 16.36 13.81
C LYS A 18 9.51 16.10 12.64
N GLY A 19 9.01 16.07 11.40
CA GLY A 19 9.80 15.82 10.20
C GLY A 19 10.23 14.35 10.01
N GLU A 20 9.64 13.43 10.76
CA GLU A 20 9.92 11.98 10.68
C GLU A 20 9.25 11.32 9.47
N ALA A 21 8.19 11.95 8.93
CA ALA A 21 7.48 11.46 7.75
C ALA A 21 7.05 12.62 6.83
N ALA A 22 6.97 12.34 5.53
CA ALA A 22 6.39 13.24 4.54
C ALA A 22 5.18 12.56 3.87
N VAL A 23 4.11 13.33 3.66
CA VAL A 23 2.90 12.84 3.00
C VAL A 23 2.87 13.35 1.58
N HIS A 24 2.76 12.43 0.63
CA HIS A 24 2.61 12.73 -0.78
C HIS A 24 1.33 12.12 -1.30
N TYR A 25 0.66 12.83 -2.20
CA TYR A 25 -0.47 12.28 -2.93
C TYR A 25 0.02 11.18 -3.88
N VAL A 26 -0.66 10.03 -3.84
CA VAL A 26 -0.46 8.92 -4.77
C VAL A 26 -1.81 8.62 -5.41
N SER A 27 -1.83 8.55 -6.75
CA SER A 27 -3.04 8.24 -7.48
C SER A 27 -3.55 6.84 -7.12
N THR A 28 -4.86 6.61 -7.15
CA THR A 28 -5.44 5.28 -6.89
C THR A 28 -4.87 4.20 -7.81
N ARG A 29 -4.49 4.58 -9.04
CA ARG A 29 -3.91 3.62 -10.00
C ARG A 29 -2.51 3.18 -9.59
N ASP A 30 -1.84 3.90 -8.70
CA ASP A 30 -0.45 3.69 -8.31
C ASP A 30 -0.27 3.42 -6.80
N MET A 31 -1.36 3.40 -6.03
CA MET A 31 -1.35 3.10 -4.59
C MET A 31 -1.12 1.61 -4.33
N VAL A 32 0.14 1.19 -4.24
CA VAL A 32 0.55 -0.22 -4.06
C VAL A 32 -0.13 -0.90 -2.86
N ALA A 33 -0.43 -0.15 -1.79
CA ALA A 33 -1.11 -0.66 -0.60
C ALA A 33 -2.55 -1.17 -0.87
N ASP A 34 -3.17 -0.79 -2.00
CA ASP A 34 -4.52 -1.20 -2.35
C ASP A 34 -4.65 -2.72 -2.48
N ILE A 35 -3.60 -3.43 -2.93
CA ILE A 35 -3.61 -4.89 -3.06
C ILE A 35 -3.83 -5.61 -1.73
N LEU A 36 -3.47 -4.98 -0.61
CA LEU A 36 -3.59 -5.57 0.73
C LEU A 36 -4.91 -5.23 1.43
N THR A 37 -5.69 -4.30 0.87
CA THR A 37 -6.85 -3.70 1.56
C THR A 37 -8.14 -3.73 0.74
N LYS A 38 -8.05 -4.00 -0.57
CA LYS A 38 -9.18 -3.98 -1.49
C LYS A 38 -9.21 -5.24 -2.36
N ALA A 39 -10.41 -5.61 -2.79
CA ALA A 39 -10.58 -6.55 -3.90
C ALA A 39 -10.30 -5.81 -5.21
N LEU A 40 -9.19 -6.14 -5.87
CA LEU A 40 -8.76 -5.50 -7.11
C LEU A 40 -9.13 -6.33 -8.34
N THR A 41 -9.25 -5.65 -9.48
CA THR A 41 -9.32 -6.33 -10.78
C THR A 41 -8.03 -7.12 -11.03
N HIS A 42 -8.12 -8.18 -11.84
CA HIS A 42 -6.97 -9.03 -12.15
C HIS A 42 -5.76 -8.24 -12.69
N GLU A 43 -6.01 -7.27 -13.57
CA GLU A 43 -4.96 -6.41 -14.13
C GLU A 43 -4.26 -5.56 -13.07
N GLN A 44 -5.04 -4.89 -12.21
CA GLN A 44 -4.50 -4.07 -11.12
C GLN A 44 -3.76 -4.91 -10.08
N HIS A 45 -4.28 -6.09 -9.76
CA HIS A 45 -3.63 -7.03 -8.88
C HIS A 45 -2.23 -7.36 -9.40
N TRP A 46 -2.09 -7.80 -10.66
CA TRP A 46 -0.77 -8.13 -11.22
C TRP A 46 0.15 -6.93 -11.38
N LYS A 47 -0.38 -5.74 -11.67
CA LYS A 47 0.40 -4.49 -11.66
C LYS A 47 1.06 -4.30 -10.29
N PHE A 48 0.30 -4.42 -9.20
CA PHE A 48 0.82 -4.19 -7.86
C PHE A 48 1.67 -5.35 -7.30
N VAL A 49 1.38 -6.61 -7.67
CA VAL A 49 2.28 -7.75 -7.38
C VAL A 49 3.68 -7.49 -7.93
N LYS A 50 3.77 -7.04 -9.19
CA LYS A 50 5.04 -6.68 -9.82
C LYS A 50 5.69 -5.46 -9.15
N ALA A 51 4.92 -4.44 -8.80
CA ALA A 51 5.42 -3.24 -8.13
C ALA A 51 6.02 -3.54 -6.74
N MET A 52 5.53 -4.57 -6.04
CA MET A 52 6.09 -5.05 -4.79
C MET A 52 7.34 -5.94 -4.97
N GLY A 53 7.74 -6.23 -6.21
CA GLY A 53 8.85 -7.15 -6.50
C GLY A 53 8.53 -8.62 -6.25
N LEU A 54 7.25 -8.97 -6.08
CA LEU A 54 6.84 -10.36 -5.86
C LEU A 54 6.86 -11.12 -7.19
N GLN A 55 7.51 -12.29 -7.18
CA GLN A 55 7.58 -13.18 -8.33
C GLN A 55 6.77 -14.43 -8.02
N LEU A 56 5.93 -14.84 -8.98
CA LEU A 56 5.32 -16.16 -8.93
C LEU A 56 6.45 -17.16 -9.17
N ARG A 57 6.94 -17.78 -8.09
CA ARG A 57 7.82 -18.93 -8.23
C ARG A 57 7.03 -19.99 -8.99
N SER A 58 7.49 -20.37 -10.17
CA SER A 58 7.07 -21.63 -10.76
C SER A 58 7.44 -22.69 -9.72
N SER A 59 6.45 -23.24 -9.00
CA SER A 59 6.73 -24.45 -8.25
C SER A 59 7.28 -25.42 -9.28
N GLY A 60 8.51 -25.86 -9.08
CA GLY A 60 9.12 -26.84 -9.96
C GLY A 60 8.16 -28.02 -10.01
N SER A 61 7.58 -28.25 -11.19
CA SER A 61 6.98 -29.55 -11.47
C SER A 61 8.14 -30.52 -11.40
N VAL A 62 8.27 -31.21 -10.26
CA VAL A 62 9.07 -32.42 -10.17
C VAL A 62 8.42 -33.37 -11.18
N LYS A 63 9.10 -33.58 -12.29
CA LYS A 63 8.78 -34.66 -13.23
C LYS A 63 9.18 -35.98 -12.60
#